data_AF-A0A948ZRT8-F1
#
_entry.id   AF-A0A948ZRT8-F1
#
_cell.length_a   1.000
_cell.length_b   1.000
_cell.length_c   1.000
_cell.angle_alpha   90.00
_cell.angle_beta   90.00
_cell.angle_gamma   90.00
#
_symmetry.space_group_name_H-M   'P 1'
#
loop_
_entity.id
_entity.type
_entity.pdbx_description
1 polymer ?
#
loop_
_entity_poly.entity_id
_entity_poly.type
_entity_poly.pdbx_seq_one_letter_code
_entity_poly.pdbx_strand_id
1 'polypeptide(L)' 'MKTISVDTSVRLQLGNLDSALELCDESGATLGYFVPAAQRQRELYEQARTMFSDADIERARGQTGGSTTEEVLARLRGE' A
#
# COMPACT_ATOMS: atom_id res chain seq x y z
N MET A 1 -4.47 3.02 16.46
CA MET A 1 -4.81 3.71 15.19
C MET A 1 -6.05 4.55 15.44
N LYS A 2 -6.05 5.84 15.07
CA LYS A 2 -7.25 6.69 15.16
C LYS A 2 -7.97 6.64 13.83
N THR A 3 -9.30 6.57 13.87
CA THR A 3 -10.15 6.52 12.67
C THR A 3 -11.11 7.70 12.72
N ILE A 4 -11.32 8.34 11.56
CA ILE A 4 -12.33 9.39 11.38
C ILE A 4 -13.38 8.83 10.43
N SER A 5 -14.64 8.79 10.87
CA SER A 5 -15.76 8.44 10.01
C SER A 5 -16.20 9.67 9.24
N VAL A 6 -16.29 9.55 7.91
CA VAL A 6 -16.69 10.64 7.02
C VAL A 6 -18.14 10.42 6.60
N ASP A 7 -19.00 11.39 6.88
CA ASP A 7 -20.39 11.36 6.42
C ASP A 7 -20.52 11.82 4.95
N THR A 8 -21.75 11.80 4.43
CA THR A 8 -22.00 12.18 3.04
C THR A 8 -21.68 13.64 2.74
N SER A 9 -21.93 14.55 3.68
CA SER A 9 -21.68 15.98 3.51
C SER A 9 -20.19 16.27 3.41
N VAL A 10 -19.42 15.72 4.36
CA VAL A 10 -17.95 15.87 4.37
C VAL A 10 -17.33 15.20 3.16
N ARG A 11 -17.81 14.02 2.75
CA ARG A 11 -17.34 13.34 1.55
C ARG A 11 -17.52 14.21 0.29
N LEU A 12 -18.67 14.86 0.13
CA LEU A 12 -18.93 15.73 -1.01
C LEU A 12 -18.04 16.98 -1.00
N GLN A 13 -17.82 17.58 0.18
CA GLN A 13 -16.90 18.72 0.33
C GLN A 13 -15.45 18.38 -0.06
N LEU A 14 -15.05 17.12 0.16
CA LEU A 14 -13.73 16.61 -0.19
C LEU A 14 -13.66 16.02 -1.63
N GLY A 15 -14.59 16.39 -2.51
CA GLY A 15 -14.57 15.93 -3.91
C GLY A 15 -14.77 14.42 -4.05
N ASN A 16 -15.66 13.84 -3.24
CA ASN A 16 -15.96 12.40 -3.16
C ASN A 16 -14.82 11.48 -2.69
N LEU A 17 -13.63 12.00 -2.39
CA LEU A 17 -12.45 11.22 -2.03
C LEU A 17 -11.97 10.27 -3.14
N ASP A 18 -12.21 10.63 -4.40
CA ASP A 18 -11.87 9.81 -5.58
C ASP A 18 -10.41 10.04 -6.05
N SER A 19 -9.76 11.10 -5.56
CA SER A 19 -8.37 11.43 -5.88
C SER A 19 -7.60 11.84 -4.62
N ALA A 20 -6.27 11.87 -4.72
CA ALA A 20 -5.44 12.45 -3.68
C ALA A 20 -5.82 13.92 -3.43
N LEU A 21 -5.78 14.35 -2.17
CA LEU A 21 -6.02 15.73 -1.77
C LEU A 21 -5.05 16.16 -0.68
N GLU A 22 -4.83 17.47 -0.62
CA GLU A 22 -4.03 18.13 0.40
C GLU A 22 -4.96 18.69 1.49
N LEU A 23 -4.61 18.44 2.75
CA LEU A 23 -5.27 19.01 3.91
C LEU A 23 -4.41 20.17 4.41
N CYS A 24 -4.95 21.38 4.39
CA CYS A 24 -4.28 22.58 4.89
C CYS A 24 -4.97 23.11 6.15
N ASP A 25 -4.24 23.85 6.98
CA ASP A 25 -4.81 24.65 8.06
C ASP A 25 -5.38 25.98 7.54
N GLU A 26 -5.90 26.82 8.45
CA GLU A 26 -6.50 28.11 8.11
C GLU A 26 -5.52 29.13 7.53
N SER A 27 -4.22 28.96 7.77
CA SER A 27 -3.16 29.78 7.16
C SER A 27 -2.77 29.30 5.75
N GLY A 28 -3.31 28.16 5.33
CA GLY A 28 -2.95 27.48 4.09
C GLY A 28 -1.74 26.55 4.23
N ALA A 29 -1.22 26.33 5.44
CA ALA A 29 -0.09 25.43 5.66
C ALA A 29 -0.53 23.96 5.59
N THR A 30 0.22 23.14 4.86
CA THR A 30 -0.07 21.71 4.70
C THR A 30 0.02 20.95 6.02
N LEU A 31 -1.08 20.31 6.42
CA LEU A 31 -1.15 19.38 7.55
C LEU A 31 -0.87 17.94 7.12
N GLY A 32 -1.20 17.59 5.87
CA GLY A 32 -0.93 16.27 5.31
C GLY A 32 -1.68 15.99 4.03
N TYR A 33 -1.56 14.76 3.55
CA TYR A 33 -2.20 14.29 2.33
C TYR A 33 -3.12 13.12 2.63
N PHE A 34 -4.27 13.12 1.98
CA PHE A 34 -5.11 11.93 1.88
C PHE A 34 -4.88 11.30 0.50
N VAL A 35 -4.61 9.99 0.50
CA VAL A 35 -4.51 9.19 -0.72
C VAL A 35 -5.58 8.10 -0.64
N PRO A 36 -6.51 8.02 -1.61
CA PRO A 36 -7.52 6.98 -1.65
C PRO A 36 -6.87 5.59 -1.59
N ALA A 37 -7.47 4.66 -0.85
CA ALA A 37 -6.91 3.32 -0.68
C ALA A 37 -6.67 2.60 -2.01
N ALA A 38 -7.59 2.77 -2.99
CA ALA A 38 -7.47 2.21 -4.32
C ALA A 38 -6.23 2.75 -5.07
N GLN A 39 -5.96 4.05 -4.96
CA GLN A 39 -4.78 4.67 -5.55
C GLN A 39 -3.50 4.23 -4.84
N ARG A 40 -3.49 4.23 -3.50
CA ARG A 40 -2.35 3.79 -2.69
C ARG A 40 -1.93 2.37 -3.02
N GLN A 41 -2.90 1.46 -3.16
CA GLN A 41 -2.61 0.07 -3.48
C GLN A 41 -1.97 -0.05 -4.87
N ARG A 42 -2.50 0.67 -5.87
CA ARG A 42 -1.91 0.72 -7.20
C ARG A 42 -0.47 1.24 -7.19
N GLU A 43 -0.21 2.35 -6.51
CA GLU A 43 1.14 2.93 -6.39
C GLU A 43 2.12 1.96 -5.73
N LEU A 44 1.70 1.25 -4.67
CA LEU A 44 2.52 0.21 -4.04
C LEU A 44 2.84 -0.94 -4.99
N TYR A 45 1.87 -1.39 -5.79
CA TYR A 45 2.09 -2.42 -6.82
C TYR A 45 3.03 -1.93 -7.93
N GLU A 46 2.87 -0.70 -8.39
CA GLU A 46 3.75 -0.10 -9.40
C GLU A 46 5.18 0.04 -8.86
N GLN A 47 5.36 0.48 -7.62
CA GLN A 47 6.66 0.50 -6.95
C GLN A 47 7.25 -0.91 -6.79
N ALA A 48 6.46 -1.90 -6.40
CA ALA A 48 6.94 -3.27 -6.29
C ALA A 48 7.40 -3.83 -7.66
N ARG A 49 6.74 -3.44 -8.75
CA ARG A 49 7.14 -3.82 -10.13
C ARG A 49 8.48 -3.23 -10.55
N THR A 50 8.93 -2.11 -9.98
CA THR A 50 10.26 -1.56 -10.31
C THR A 50 11.39 -2.22 -9.53
N MET A 51 11.09 -2.94 -8.45
CA MET A 51 12.08 -3.61 -7.63
C MET A 51 12.59 -4.93 -8.22
N PHE A 52 11.85 -5.52 -9.17
CA PHE A 52 12.19 -6.81 -9.78
C PHE A 52 12.13 -6.69 -11.29
N SER A 53 13.16 -7.18 -11.98
CA SER A 53 13.10 -7.27 -13.44
C SER A 53 12.16 -8.42 -13.86
N ASP A 54 11.60 -8.35 -15.07
CA ASP A 54 10.82 -9.46 -15.62
C ASP A 54 11.63 -10.77 -15.65
N ALA A 55 12.96 -10.68 -15.86
CA ALA A 55 13.86 -11.81 -15.80
C ALA A 55 14.01 -12.40 -14.39
N ASP A 56 13.97 -11.58 -13.33
CA ASP A 56 13.94 -12.06 -11.94
C ASP A 56 12.63 -12.80 -11.65
N ILE A 57 11.51 -12.27 -12.13
CA ILE A 57 10.18 -12.86 -11.94
C ILE A 57 10.09 -14.20 -12.66
N GLU A 58 10.52 -14.29 -13.92
CA GLU A 58 10.52 -15.54 -14.68
C GLU A 58 11.47 -16.57 -14.08
N ARG A 59 12.65 -16.14 -13.59
CA ARG A 59 13.57 -17.03 -12.87
C ARG A 59 12.92 -17.59 -11.61
N ALA A 60 12.25 -16.76 -10.82
CA ALA A 60 11.56 -17.18 -9.61
C ALA A 60 10.42 -18.17 -9.90
N ARG A 61 9.66 -17.97 -10.98
CA ARG A 61 8.58 -18.89 -11.42
C ARG A 61 9.11 -20.27 -11.83
N GLY A 62 10.30 -20.31 -12.45
CA GLY A 62 10.92 -21.54 -12.90
C GLY A 62 11.70 -22.30 -11.81
N GLN A 63 11.92 -21.71 -10.64
CA GLN A 63 12.58 -22.40 -9.54
C GLN A 63 11.62 -23.40 -8.89
N THR A 64 11.87 -24.69 -9.09
CA THR A 64 11.26 -25.76 -8.28
C THR A 64 11.99 -25.81 -6.94
N GLY A 65 11.29 -25.41 -5.88
CA GLY A 65 11.81 -25.38 -4.52
C GLY A 65 11.05 -24.37 -3.68
N GLY A 66 10.73 -24.75 -2.45
CA GLY A 66 10.03 -23.94 -1.47
C GLY A 66 10.05 -24.68 -0.15
N SER A 67 10.07 -23.93 0.95
CA SER A 67 9.86 -24.52 2.26
C SER A 67 8.39 -24.37 2.63
N THR A 68 7.81 -25.41 3.21
CA THR A 68 6.52 -25.29 3.87
C THR A 68 6.60 -24.23 4.96
N THR A 69 5.46 -23.63 5.31
CA THR A 69 5.42 -22.68 6.44
C THR A 69 6.00 -23.31 7.71
N GLU A 70 5.77 -24.60 7.93
CA GLU A 70 6.31 -25.34 9.06
C GLU A 70 7.84 -25.41 9.04
N GLU A 71 8.45 -25.78 7.92
CA GLU A 71 9.92 -25.83 7.76
C GLU A 71 10.57 -24.45 7.95
N VAL A 72 9.93 -23.40 7.44
CA VAL A 72 10.42 -22.02 7.65
C VAL A 72 10.37 -21.65 9.13
N LEU A 73 9.27 -21.98 9.81
CA LEU A 73 9.09 -21.67 11.22
C LEU A 73 10.05 -22.48 12.11
N ALA A 74 10.30 -23.76 11.80
CA ALA A 74 11.30 -24.59 12.49
C ALA A 74 12.69 -23.95 12.41
N ARG A 75 13.11 -23.58 11.19
CA ARG A 75 14.39 -22.89 10.97
C ARG A 75 14.51 -21.58 11.73
N LEU A 76 13.43 -20.78 11.79
CA LEU A 76 13.41 -19.51 12.53
C LEU A 76 13.47 -19.70 14.05
N ARG A 77 13.01 -20.85 14.55
CA ARG A 77 13.16 -21.25 15.96
C ARG A 77 14.54 -21.87 16.26
N GLY A 78 15.34 -22.15 15.24
CA GLY A 78 16.65 -22.80 15.37
C GLY A 78 16.58 -24.32 15.50
N GLU A 79 15.49 -24.93 15.03
CA GLU A 79 15.24 -26.38 14.99
C GLU A 79 15.67 -26.99 13.66
#